data_AF-M0ANN5-F1
#
_entry.id   AF-M0ANN5-F1
#
_cell.length_a   1.000
_cell.length_b   1.000
_cell.length_c   1.000
_cell.angle_alpha   90.00
_cell.angle_beta   90.00
_cell.angle_gamma   90.00
#
_symmetry.space_group_name_H-M   'P 1'
#
loop_
_entity.id
_entity.type
_entity.pdbx_description
1 polymer ?
#
loop_
_entity_poly.entity_id
_entity_poly.type
_entity_poly.pdbx_seq_one_letter_code
_entity_poly.pdbx_strand_id
1 'polypeptide(L)'
;MFDATGADLLFLVSRLLFGGVLAFTGLNHFLDVEEMAGYAEFKGIPAPTASVLLSGVLLLLGGLSLIVGVFPALGAAGLALFLLVSAVTMHDFWNADGADAQDEFTSFLKNVYGTGAALLFLAVSTVHWPYALNVGL
;
A
#
# COMPACT_ATOMS: atom_id res chain seq x y z
N MET A 1 -9.35 17.75 -15.17
CA MET A 1 -8.15 16.88 -15.01
C MET A 1 -8.26 15.65 -15.87
N PHE A 2 -9.41 14.95 -15.86
CA PHE A 2 -9.62 13.71 -16.63
C PHE A 2 -10.50 13.95 -17.87
N ASP A 3 -10.21 15.01 -18.63
CA ASP A 3 -11.08 15.49 -19.72
C ASP A 3 -10.81 14.81 -21.08
N ALA A 4 -9.67 14.13 -21.21
CA ALA A 4 -9.35 13.34 -22.40
C ALA A 4 -10.24 12.08 -22.49
N THR A 5 -10.63 11.69 -23.70
CA THR A 5 -11.48 10.52 -23.94
C THR A 5 -10.92 9.27 -23.26
N GLY A 6 -11.70 8.67 -22.35
CA GLY A 6 -11.35 7.45 -21.62
C GLY A 6 -10.39 7.65 -20.44
N ALA A 7 -9.91 8.87 -20.17
CA ALA A 7 -9.04 9.15 -19.04
C ALA A 7 -9.73 8.89 -17.69
N ASP A 8 -11.03 9.12 -17.62
CA ASP A 8 -11.89 8.83 -16.49
C ASP A 8 -11.95 7.33 -16.15
N LEU A 9 -12.13 6.49 -17.18
CA LEU A 9 -12.15 5.04 -17.05
C LEU A 9 -10.77 4.49 -16.70
N LEU A 10 -9.70 4.98 -17.36
CA LEU A 10 -8.33 4.59 -17.04
C LEU A 10 -8.00 4.92 -15.58
N PHE A 11 -8.40 6.10 -15.10
CA PHE A 11 -8.19 6.49 -13.73
C PHE A 11 -8.97 5.62 -12.74
N LEU A 12 -10.22 5.25 -13.04
CA LEU A 12 -10.96 4.26 -12.25
C LEU A 12 -10.22 2.92 -12.18
N VAL A 13 -9.76 2.41 -13.33
CA VAL A 13 -8.99 1.15 -13.38
C VAL A 13 -7.70 1.24 -12.57
N SER A 14 -6.97 2.37 -12.64
CA SER A 14 -5.78 2.58 -11.81
C SER A 14 -6.10 2.50 -10.32
N ARG A 15 -7.20 3.11 -9.87
CA ARG A 15 -7.64 3.05 -8.46
C ARG A 15 -8.03 1.62 -8.05
N LEU A 16 -8.74 0.90 -8.91
CA LEU A 16 -9.14 -0.49 -8.65
C LEU A 16 -7.94 -1.42 -8.57
N LEU A 17 -6.98 -1.31 -9.47
CA LEU A 17 -5.79 -2.16 -9.47
C LEU A 17 -4.88 -1.85 -8.29
N PHE A 18 -4.50 -0.58 -8.11
CA PHE A 18 -3.59 -0.18 -7.04
C PHE A 18 -4.22 -0.37 -5.67
N GLY A 19 -5.40 0.22 -5.45
CA GLY A 19 -6.11 0.11 -4.18
C GLY A 19 -6.57 -1.32 -3.89
N GLY A 20 -6.99 -2.07 -4.92
CA GLY A 20 -7.46 -3.45 -4.77
C GLY A 20 -6.34 -4.41 -4.37
N VAL A 21 -5.16 -4.28 -5.00
CA VAL A 21 -4.00 -5.09 -4.62
C VAL A 21 -3.58 -4.81 -3.18
N LEU A 22 -3.49 -3.53 -2.77
CA LEU A 22 -3.12 -3.22 -1.38
C LEU A 22 -4.19 -3.61 -0.38
N ALA A 23 -5.47 -3.50 -0.75
CA ALA A 23 -6.56 -3.98 0.09
C ALA A 23 -6.49 -5.49 0.30
N PHE A 24 -6.22 -6.25 -0.78
CA PHE A 24 -6.02 -7.69 -0.71
C PHE A 24 -4.77 -8.05 0.13
N THR A 25 -3.65 -7.36 -0.06
CA THR A 25 -2.45 -7.55 0.78
C THR A 25 -2.74 -7.28 2.26
N GLY A 26 -3.53 -6.24 2.55
CA GLY A 26 -3.99 -5.94 3.91
C GLY A 26 -4.86 -7.05 4.49
N LEU A 27 -5.73 -7.66 3.68
CA LEU A 27 -6.52 -8.83 4.10
C LEU A 27 -5.63 -10.02 4.48
N ASN A 28 -4.57 -10.29 3.71
CA ASN A 28 -3.66 -11.39 4.01
C ASN A 28 -2.92 -11.22 5.35
N HIS A 29 -2.71 -9.99 5.83
CA HIS A 29 -2.14 -9.78 7.17
C HIS A 29 -3.02 -10.31 8.31
N PHE A 30 -4.32 -10.48 8.07
CA PHE A 30 -5.23 -11.10 9.02
C PHE A 30 -5.38 -12.61 8.81
N LEU A 31 -5.27 -13.07 7.56
CA LEU A 31 -5.41 -14.48 7.21
C LEU A 31 -4.16 -15.29 7.57
N ASP A 32 -2.98 -14.67 7.48
CA ASP A 32 -1.68 -15.31 7.67
C ASP A 32 -0.92 -14.67 8.85
N VAL A 33 -1.64 -14.26 9.90
CA VAL A 33 -1.09 -13.43 10.99
C VAL A 33 0.06 -14.12 11.73
N GLU A 34 -0.02 -15.44 11.96
CA GLU A 34 1.04 -16.19 12.65
C GLU A 34 2.35 -16.19 11.85
N GLU A 35 2.28 -16.45 10.54
CA GLU A 35 3.45 -16.48 9.66
C GLU A 35 4.08 -15.09 9.53
N MET A 36 3.26 -14.08 9.25
CA MET A 36 3.75 -12.71 9.09
C MET A 36 4.30 -12.14 10.40
N ALA A 37 3.71 -12.49 11.55
CA ALA A 37 4.25 -12.07 12.85
C ALA A 37 5.60 -12.74 13.13
N GLY A 38 5.78 -14.02 12.79
CA GLY A 38 7.08 -14.69 12.90
C GLY A 38 8.14 -14.03 12.03
N TYR A 39 7.80 -13.66 10.80
CA TYR A 39 8.71 -12.93 9.92
C TYR A 39 9.02 -11.52 10.42
N ALA A 40 8.02 -10.78 10.95
CA ALA A 40 8.25 -9.48 11.57
C ALA A 40 9.12 -9.57 12.83
N GLU A 41 8.98 -10.63 13.63
CA GLU A 41 9.86 -10.90 14.77
C GLU A 41 11.30 -11.15 14.32
N PHE A 42 11.48 -11.96 13.28
CA PHE A 42 12.79 -12.20 12.66
C PHE A 42 13.44 -10.90 12.17
N LYS A 43 12.66 -9.98 11.61
CA LYS A 43 13.09 -8.62 11.22
C LYS A 43 13.28 -7.65 12.40
N GLY A 44 13.05 -8.08 13.63
CA GLY A 44 13.23 -7.26 14.83
C GLY A 44 12.17 -6.18 15.04
N ILE A 45 11.00 -6.32 14.41
CA ILE A 45 9.89 -5.38 14.58
C ILE A 45 9.29 -5.51 15.98
N PRO A 46 9.11 -4.41 16.74
CA PRO A 46 8.50 -4.46 18.06
C PRO A 46 7.03 -4.87 17.96
N ALA A 47 6.56 -5.62 18.97
CA ALA A 47 5.20 -6.16 19.04
C ALA A 47 4.71 -6.77 17.70
N PRO A 48 5.36 -7.85 17.19
CA PRO A 48 5.20 -8.32 15.82
C PRO A 48 3.75 -8.54 15.38
N THR A 49 2.96 -9.25 16.18
CA THR A 49 1.53 -9.49 15.90
C THR A 49 0.72 -8.19 15.82
N ALA A 50 0.94 -7.26 16.75
CA ALA A 50 0.23 -5.98 16.74
C ALA A 50 0.63 -5.14 15.52
N SER A 51 1.91 -5.15 15.16
CA SER A 51 2.44 -4.46 13.98
C SER A 51 1.83 -5.00 12.67
N VAL A 52 1.72 -6.32 12.53
CA VAL A 52 1.09 -6.98 11.38
C VAL A 52 -0.40 -6.66 11.29
N LEU A 53 -1.14 -6.72 12.42
CA LEU A 53 -2.55 -6.38 12.42
C LEU A 53 -2.78 -4.90 12.05
N LEU A 54 -1.94 -4.00 12.57
CA LEU A 54 -2.02 -2.57 12.27
C LEU A 54 -1.71 -2.27 10.80
N SER A 55 -0.68 -2.90 10.22
CA SER A 55 -0.39 -2.76 8.79
C SER A 55 -1.50 -3.35 7.94
N GLY A 56 -2.11 -4.46 8.35
CA GLY A 56 -3.30 -5.03 7.72
C GLY A 56 -4.45 -4.04 7.65
N VAL A 57 -4.78 -3.38 8.77
CA VAL A 57 -5.83 -2.34 8.81
C VAL A 57 -5.47 -1.18 7.89
N LEU A 58 -4.24 -0.68 7.96
CA LEU A 58 -3.79 0.46 7.16
C LEU A 58 -3.87 0.15 5.66
N LEU A 59 -3.35 -1.00 5.23
CA LEU A 59 -3.37 -1.45 3.84
C LEU A 59 -4.80 -1.65 3.33
N LEU A 60 -5.65 -2.33 4.12
CA LEU A 60 -7.03 -2.59 3.77
C LEU A 60 -7.83 -1.29 3.62
N LEU A 61 -7.82 -0.44 4.64
CA LEU A 61 -8.58 0.81 4.62
C LEU A 61 -8.00 1.81 3.63
N GLY A 62 -6.67 1.88 3.51
CA GLY A 62 -6.00 2.74 2.53
C GLY A 62 -6.34 2.34 1.09
N GLY A 63 -6.30 1.04 0.78
CA GLY A 63 -6.68 0.53 -0.53
C GLY A 63 -8.15 0.81 -0.88
N LEU A 64 -9.06 0.50 0.05
CA LEU A 64 -10.49 0.78 -0.12
C LEU A 64 -10.77 2.28 -0.24
N SER A 65 -10.09 3.13 0.54
CA SER A 65 -10.19 4.59 0.47
C SER A 65 -9.95 5.12 -0.94
N LEU A 66 -8.93 4.60 -1.64
CA LEU A 66 -8.65 5.00 -3.03
C LEU A 66 -9.69 4.47 -4.02
N ILE A 67 -10.16 3.23 -3.83
CA ILE A 67 -11.19 2.62 -4.68
C ILE A 67 -12.49 3.41 -4.64
N VAL A 68 -13.00 3.69 -3.43
CA VAL A 68 -14.29 4.38 -3.29
C VAL A 68 -14.15 5.91 -3.34
N GLY A 69 -12.95 6.44 -3.13
CA GLY A 69 -12.66 7.88 -3.06
C GLY A 69 -13.24 8.54 -1.81
N VAL A 70 -13.04 7.90 -0.65
CA VAL A 70 -13.40 8.42 0.68
C VAL A 70 -12.11 8.68 1.45
N PHE A 71 -11.87 9.93 1.84
CA PHE A 71 -10.61 10.43 2.41
C PHE A 71 -9.36 9.98 1.63
N PRO A 72 -9.31 10.15 0.29
CA PRO A 72 -8.23 9.61 -0.53
C PRO A 72 -6.85 10.14 -0.16
N ALA A 73 -6.76 11.37 0.35
CA ALA A 73 -5.49 11.94 0.82
C ALA A 73 -4.93 11.16 2.01
N LEU A 74 -5.77 10.81 3.00
CA LEU A 74 -5.35 10.02 4.16
C LEU A 74 -4.98 8.60 3.77
N GLY A 75 -5.78 7.96 2.91
CA GLY A 75 -5.49 6.63 2.39
C GLY A 75 -4.16 6.59 1.63
N ALA A 76 -3.97 7.49 0.67
CA ALA A 76 -2.75 7.58 -0.12
C ALA A 76 -1.51 7.89 0.74
N ALA A 77 -1.60 8.85 1.66
CA ALA A 77 -0.49 9.20 2.56
C ALA A 77 -0.11 8.04 3.49
N GLY A 78 -1.11 7.36 4.06
CA GLY A 78 -0.90 6.18 4.90
C GLY A 78 -0.21 5.05 4.13
N LEU A 79 -0.71 4.72 2.94
CA LEU A 79 -0.11 3.72 2.06
C LEU A 79 1.33 4.08 1.66
N ALA A 80 1.59 5.33 1.29
CA ALA A 80 2.93 5.80 0.94
C ALA A 80 3.91 5.65 2.12
N LEU A 81 3.50 6.07 3.32
CA LEU A 81 4.30 5.95 4.52
C LEU A 81 4.58 4.47 4.85
N PHE A 82 3.53 3.63 4.85
CA PHE A 82 3.67 2.21 5.14
C PHE A 82 4.61 1.51 4.16
N LEU A 83 4.41 1.69 2.86
CA LEU A 83 5.24 1.06 1.84
C LEU A 83 6.70 1.49 1.97
N LEU A 84 6.95 2.78 2.18
CA LEU A 84 8.31 3.29 2.37
C LEU A 84 8.98 2.72 3.62
N VAL A 85 8.27 2.69 4.75
CA VAL A 85 8.79 2.11 6.00
C VAL A 85 9.04 0.61 5.84
N SER A 86 8.06 -0.13 5.32
CA SER A 86 8.18 -1.58 5.07
C SER A 86 9.33 -1.90 4.11
N ALA A 87 9.58 -1.07 3.09
CA ALA A 87 10.73 -1.25 2.21
C ALA A 87 12.05 -1.31 3.00
N VAL A 88 12.23 -0.42 3.98
CA VAL A 88 13.51 -0.29 4.70
C VAL A 88 13.60 -1.13 5.98
N THR A 89 12.47 -1.52 6.57
CA THR A 89 12.46 -2.30 7.82
C THR A 89 12.13 -3.77 7.63
N MET A 90 11.30 -4.10 6.64
CA MET A 90 10.91 -5.49 6.35
C MET A 90 11.72 -6.06 5.18
N HIS A 91 12.02 -5.24 4.17
CA HIS A 91 12.68 -5.68 2.94
C HIS A 91 14.09 -5.11 2.77
N ASP A 92 14.84 -5.12 3.87
CA ASP A 92 16.22 -4.66 3.98
C ASP A 92 17.22 -5.63 3.32
N PHE A 93 17.13 -5.78 2.00
CA PHE A 93 17.92 -6.74 1.21
C PHE A 93 19.44 -6.64 1.40
N TRP A 94 19.95 -5.48 1.83
CA TRP A 94 21.36 -5.26 2.16
C TRP A 94 21.83 -5.99 3.43
N ASN A 95 20.90 -6.52 4.23
CA ASN A 95 21.16 -7.35 5.41
C ASN A 95 20.81 -8.83 5.18
N ALA A 96 20.46 -9.23 3.95
CA ALA A 96 20.12 -10.60 3.58
C ALA A 96 21.23 -11.25 2.74
N ASP A 97 21.34 -12.58 2.82
CA ASP A 97 22.36 -13.36 2.12
C ASP A 97 21.73 -14.39 1.18
N GLY A 98 22.50 -14.84 0.18
CA GLY A 98 22.12 -15.96 -0.68
C GLY A 98 20.85 -15.70 -1.50
N ALA A 99 19.94 -16.69 -1.52
CA ALA A 99 18.68 -16.60 -2.28
C ALA A 99 17.72 -15.55 -1.69
N ASP A 100 17.72 -15.40 -0.36
CA ASP A 100 16.82 -14.49 0.35
C ASP A 100 17.09 -13.03 -0.04
N ALA A 101 18.35 -12.66 -0.30
CA ALA A 101 18.71 -11.31 -0.75
C ALA A 101 18.00 -10.87 -2.04
N GLN A 102 17.78 -11.81 -2.98
CA GLN A 102 17.11 -11.49 -4.24
C GLN A 102 15.60 -11.30 -4.07
N ASP A 103 14.97 -12.11 -3.21
CA ASP A 103 13.54 -12.00 -2.89
C ASP A 103 13.25 -10.72 -2.09
N GLU A 104 14.12 -10.38 -1.15
CA GLU A 104 14.06 -9.12 -0.40
C GLU A 104 14.28 -7.92 -1.31
N PHE A 105 15.24 -7.97 -2.24
CA PHE A 105 15.48 -6.89 -3.19
C PHE A 105 14.26 -6.67 -4.09
N THR A 106 13.61 -7.75 -4.51
CA THR A 106 12.37 -7.68 -5.29
C THR A 106 11.25 -7.03 -4.48
N SER A 107 11.10 -7.40 -3.20
CA SER A 107 10.07 -6.84 -2.32
C SER A 107 10.34 -5.37 -1.96
N PHE A 108 11.60 -5.00 -1.77
CA PHE A 108 12.05 -3.62 -1.65
C PHE A 108 11.61 -2.78 -2.85
N LEU A 109 11.94 -3.22 -4.07
CA LEU A 109 11.57 -2.51 -5.29
C LEU A 109 10.04 -2.40 -5.45
N LYS A 110 9.29 -3.44 -5.06
CA LYS A 110 7.82 -3.42 -5.04
C LYS A 110 7.27 -2.29 -4.18
N ASN A 111 7.80 -2.17 -2.97
CA ASN A 111 7.39 -1.11 -2.07
C ASN A 111 7.83 0.28 -2.54
N VAL A 112 9.00 0.41 -3.17
CA VAL A 112 9.48 1.70 -3.70
C VAL A 112 8.60 2.20 -4.84
N TYR A 113 8.30 1.39 -5.87
CA TYR A 113 7.41 1.86 -6.93
C TYR A 113 5.97 2.05 -6.40
N GLY A 114 5.53 1.20 -5.47
CA GLY A 114 4.23 1.33 -4.82
C GLY A 114 4.10 2.65 -4.05
N THR A 115 5.16 3.06 -3.36
CA THR A 115 5.25 4.38 -2.71
C THR A 115 5.11 5.50 -3.74
N GLY A 116 5.80 5.40 -4.88
CA GLY A 116 5.66 6.37 -5.97
C GLY A 116 4.22 6.49 -6.49
N ALA A 117 3.53 5.36 -6.66
CA ALA A 117 2.13 5.34 -7.05
C ALA A 117 1.21 5.94 -5.98
N ALA A 118 1.42 5.62 -4.70
CA ALA A 118 0.68 6.21 -3.59
C ALA A 118 0.86 7.73 -3.52
N LEU A 119 2.09 8.23 -3.71
CA LEU A 119 2.37 9.67 -3.77
C LEU A 119 1.67 10.36 -4.94
N LEU A 120 1.56 9.69 -6.10
CA LEU A 120 0.78 10.22 -7.23
C LEU A 120 -0.70 10.35 -6.86
N PHE A 121 -1.30 9.33 -6.23
CA PHE A 121 -2.68 9.41 -5.75
C PHE A 121 -2.86 10.50 -4.69
N LEU A 122 -1.88 10.69 -3.81
CA LEU A 122 -1.88 11.79 -2.83
C LEU A 122 -1.85 13.15 -3.53
N ALA A 123 -0.99 13.33 -4.53
CA ALA A 123 -0.85 14.58 -5.26
C ALA A 123 -2.15 14.99 -5.99
N VAL A 124 -2.95 14.01 -6.42
CA VAL A 124 -4.24 14.27 -7.11
C VAL A 124 -5.45 14.11 -6.19
N SER A 125 -5.25 13.89 -4.89
CA SER A 125 -6.34 13.59 -3.94
C SER A 125 -7.28 14.75 -3.64
N THR A 126 -6.91 15.98 -3.99
CA THR A 126 -7.71 17.20 -3.76
C THR A 126 -8.59 17.59 -4.95
N VAL A 127 -8.48 16.87 -6.08
CA VAL A 127 -9.36 17.09 -7.23
C VAL A 127 -10.50 16.09 -7.26
N HIS A 128 -11.61 16.46 -7.89
CA HIS A 128 -12.74 15.56 -8.06
C HIS A 128 -12.37 14.36 -8.94
N TRP A 129 -12.62 13.15 -8.43
CA TRP A 129 -12.35 11.89 -9.09
C TRP A 129 -13.61 11.34 -9.77
N PRO A 130 -13.54 10.96 -11.05
CA PRO A 130 -14.66 10.33 -11.74
C PRO A 130 -15.00 8.97 -11.10
N TYR A 131 -16.30 8.68 -10.98
CA TYR A 131 -16.84 7.44 -10.39
C TYR A 131 -16.45 7.21 -8.91
N ALA A 132 -16.05 8.26 -8.19
CA ALA A 132 -15.75 8.21 -6.76
C ALA A 132 -16.86 8.88 -5.93
N LEU A 133 -16.89 8.57 -4.63
CA LEU A 133 -17.77 9.23 -3.67
C LEU A 133 -17.32 10.66 -3.35
N ASN A 134 -16.04 10.98 -3.56
CA ASN A 134 -15.46 12.32 -3.40
C ASN A 134 -15.68 12.93 -2.01
N VAL A 135 -15.58 12.09 -0.96
CA VAL A 135 -15.72 12.53 0.43
C VAL A 135 -14.34 12.88 0.98
N GLY A 136 -14.20 14.06 1.58
CA GLY A 136 -12.96 14.47 2.26
C GLY A 136 -11.79 14.80 1.34
N LEU A 137 -12.09 15.36 0.16
CA LEU A 137 -11.12 15.97 -0.76
C LEU A 137 -10.55 17.29 -0.22
#